data_AF-A0A1J5K2B5-F1
#
_entry.id   AF-A0A1J5K2B5-F1
#
_cell.length_a   1.000
_cell.length_b   1.000
_cell.length_c   1.000
_cell.angle_alpha   90.00
_cell.angle_beta   90.00
_cell.angle_gamma   90.00
#
_symmetry.space_group_name_H-M   'P 1'
#
loop_
_entity.id
_entity.type
_entity.pdbx_description
1 polymer ?
#
loop_
_entity_poly.entity_id
_entity_poly.type
_entity_poly.pdbx_seq_one_letter_code
_entity_poly.pdbx_strand_id
1 'polypeptide(L)'
;MGVVFGKIDFVEELKDNVYDFLKNYCESNNIELADDYSEDRLIATRSIDELVVVEPSGKEIPSQGNQISGMDSEGFEIYLEGIGSSLFEELFPHHVKEYYSRF
;
A
#
# COMPACT_ATOMS: atom_id res chain seq x y z
N MET A 1 -14.74 9.27 -2.79
CA MET A 1 -13.88 8.25 -2.16
C MET A 1 -12.45 8.67 -2.39
N GLY A 2 -11.63 8.63 -1.33
CA GLY A 2 -10.22 9.02 -1.39
C GLY A 2 -9.31 7.85 -1.73
N VAL A 3 -8.13 8.17 -2.26
CA VAL A 3 -7.00 7.25 -2.42
C VAL A 3 -5.83 7.84 -1.65
N VAL A 4 -5.13 7.02 -0.88
CA VAL A 4 -3.91 7.40 -0.17
C VAL A 4 -2.82 6.42 -0.57
N PHE A 5 -1.62 6.94 -0.77
CA PHE A 5 -0.44 6.11 -0.98
C PHE A 5 0.66 6.54 -0.01
N GLY A 6 1.54 5.61 0.32
CA GLY A 6 2.66 5.87 1.22
C GLY A 6 3.78 4.89 1.01
N LYS A 7 5.01 5.34 1.23
CA LYS A 7 6.20 4.49 1.21
C LYS A 7 6.15 3.49 2.38
N ILE A 8 6.54 2.25 2.11
CA ILE A 8 6.65 1.20 3.13
C ILE A 8 8.10 1.13 3.61
N ASP A 9 8.28 1.26 4.92
CA ASP A 9 9.53 0.94 5.59
C ASP A 9 9.42 -0.47 6.18
N PHE A 10 10.10 -1.44 5.56
CA PHE A 10 10.09 -2.82 6.02
C PHE A 10 10.97 -3.03 7.25
N VAL A 11 10.58 -4.00 8.07
CA VAL A 11 11.41 -4.53 9.16
C VAL A 11 12.71 -5.11 8.61
N GLU A 12 13.78 -5.09 9.42
CA GLU A 12 15.14 -5.42 8.99
C GLU A 12 15.23 -6.78 8.30
N GLU A 13 14.47 -7.76 8.79
CA GLU A 13 14.45 -9.13 8.29
C GLU A 13 13.92 -9.25 6.85
N LEU A 14 13.14 -8.28 6.39
CA LEU A 14 12.54 -8.28 5.05
C LEU A 14 13.25 -7.36 4.06
N LYS A 15 14.09 -6.41 4.50
CA LYS A 15 14.64 -5.34 3.66
C LYS A 15 15.36 -5.83 2.39
N ASP A 16 16.11 -6.91 2.49
CA ASP A 16 16.90 -7.44 1.37
C ASP A 16 16.13 -8.43 0.49
N ASN A 17 14.87 -8.73 0.83
CA ASN A 17 14.11 -9.81 0.20
C ASN A 17 12.62 -9.49 0.02
N VAL A 18 12.27 -8.20 -0.08
CA VAL A 18 10.87 -7.76 -0.13
C VAL A 18 10.17 -8.31 -1.37
N TYR A 19 10.78 -8.17 -2.55
CA TYR A 19 10.21 -8.69 -3.79
C TYR A 19 9.85 -10.18 -3.69
N ASP A 20 10.81 -11.03 -3.26
CA ASP A 20 10.58 -12.48 -3.18
C ASP A 20 9.57 -12.82 -2.07
N PHE A 21 9.56 -12.07 -0.96
CA PHE A 21 8.56 -12.22 0.08
C PHE A 21 7.15 -11.95 -0.45
N LEU A 22 6.92 -10.81 -1.11
CA LEU A 22 5.63 -10.44 -1.66
C LEU A 22 5.16 -11.43 -2.72
N LYS A 23 6.07 -11.84 -3.63
CA LYS A 23 5.78 -12.83 -4.67
C LYS A 23 5.35 -14.16 -4.06
N ASN A 24 6.16 -14.72 -3.16
CA ASN A 24 5.85 -16.00 -2.53
C ASN A 24 4.55 -15.94 -1.72
N TYR A 25 4.30 -14.84 -1.02
CA TYR A 25 3.05 -14.65 -0.28
C TYR A 25 1.84 -14.62 -1.23
N CYS A 26 1.92 -13.87 -2.33
CA CYS A 26 0.82 -13.80 -3.30
C CYS A 26 0.56 -15.16 -3.96
N GLU A 27 1.61 -15.85 -4.42
CA GLU A 27 1.50 -17.18 -5.03
C GLU A 27 0.90 -18.20 -4.05
N SER A 28 1.35 -18.20 -2.80
CA SER A 28 0.86 -19.14 -1.77
C SER A 28 -0.60 -18.91 -1.40
N ASN A 29 -1.10 -17.67 -1.54
CA ASN A 29 -2.47 -17.29 -1.20
C ASN A 29 -3.38 -17.12 -2.43
N ASN A 30 -2.92 -17.50 -3.64
CA ASN A 30 -3.65 -17.32 -4.90
C ASN A 30 -4.08 -15.87 -5.17
N ILE A 31 -3.24 -14.91 -4.79
CA ILE A 31 -3.44 -13.49 -5.07
C ILE A 31 -2.79 -13.19 -6.41
N GLU A 32 -3.57 -12.64 -7.34
CA GLU A 32 -3.07 -12.21 -8.65
C GLU A 32 -2.04 -11.08 -8.50
N LEU A 33 -0.99 -11.12 -9.30
CA LEU A 33 -0.06 -10.00 -9.46
C LEU A 33 -0.52 -9.14 -10.63
N ALA A 34 -0.59 -7.83 -10.41
CA ALA A 34 -0.86 -6.86 -11.47
C ALA A 34 0.35 -6.71 -12.40
N ASP A 35 1.56 -6.76 -11.83
CA ASP A 35 2.84 -6.74 -12.55
C ASP A 35 3.85 -7.64 -11.84
N ASP A 36 4.68 -8.32 -12.62
CA ASP A 36 5.79 -9.17 -12.17
C ASP A 36 6.94 -9.12 -13.19
N TYR A 37 7.94 -8.29 -12.92
CA TYR A 37 9.15 -8.17 -13.73
C TYR A 37 10.36 -8.59 -12.90
N SER A 38 10.64 -9.90 -12.92
CA SER A 38 11.71 -10.49 -12.10
C SER A 38 13.12 -9.98 -12.41
N GLU A 39 13.38 -9.52 -13.64
CA GLU A 39 14.68 -8.96 -14.04
C GLU A 39 14.99 -7.68 -13.27
N ASP A 40 13.98 -6.84 -13.06
CA ASP A 40 14.08 -5.56 -12.34
C ASP A 40 13.70 -5.70 -10.86
N ARG A 41 13.31 -6.90 -10.43
CA ARG A 41 12.73 -7.17 -9.10
C ARG A 41 11.59 -6.20 -8.77
N LEU A 42 10.78 -5.92 -9.79
CA LEU A 42 9.59 -5.07 -9.72
C LEU A 42 8.34 -5.95 -9.62
N ILE A 43 7.46 -5.60 -8.68
CA ILE A 43 6.21 -6.31 -8.46
C ILE A 43 5.11 -5.32 -8.10
N ALA A 44 3.90 -5.60 -8.58
CA ALA A 44 2.68 -4.95 -8.14
C ALA A 44 1.64 -6.02 -7.82
N THR A 45 1.06 -5.98 -6.62
CA THR A 45 0.04 -6.93 -6.19
C THR A 45 -1.35 -6.47 -6.65
N ARG A 46 -2.31 -7.38 -6.79
CA ARG A 46 -3.72 -7.03 -6.62
C ARG A 46 -4.06 -6.86 -5.14
N SER A 47 -5.32 -6.56 -4.85
CA SER A 47 -5.78 -6.43 -3.47
C SER A 47 -5.58 -7.70 -2.67
N ILE A 48 -5.01 -7.51 -1.48
CA ILE A 48 -4.72 -8.54 -0.50
C ILE A 48 -5.77 -8.38 0.60
N ASP A 49 -6.78 -9.23 0.61
CA ASP A 49 -7.91 -9.13 1.57
C ASP A 49 -7.45 -9.21 3.03
N GLU A 50 -6.34 -9.92 3.30
CA GLU A 50 -5.78 -10.10 4.65
C GLU A 50 -4.83 -8.95 5.07
N LEU A 51 -4.52 -8.02 4.17
CA LEU A 51 -3.62 -6.90 4.46
C LEU A 51 -4.36 -5.82 5.23
N VAL A 52 -4.00 -5.65 6.50
CA VAL A 52 -4.56 -4.63 7.39
C VAL A 52 -3.56 -3.49 7.55
N VAL A 53 -4.03 -2.25 7.35
CA VAL A 53 -3.27 -1.04 7.67
C VAL A 53 -3.87 -0.38 8.89
N VAL A 54 -3.06 -0.14 9.91
CA VAL A 54 -3.47 0.51 11.16
C VAL A 54 -2.76 1.85 11.34
N GLU A 55 -3.44 2.81 11.95
CA GLU A 55 -2.81 4.04 12.43
C GLU A 55 -2.00 3.76 13.71
N PRO A 56 -1.15 4.70 14.18
CA PRO A 56 -0.33 4.50 15.38
C PRO A 56 -1.10 4.15 16.67
N SER A 57 -2.39 4.46 16.74
CA SER A 57 -3.27 4.08 17.85
C SER A 57 -3.64 2.58 17.85
N GLY A 58 -3.36 1.87 16.75
CA GLY A 58 -3.76 0.48 16.50
C GLY A 58 -5.12 0.32 15.81
N LYS A 59 -5.83 1.42 15.51
CA LYS A 59 -7.10 1.38 14.78
C LYS A 59 -6.86 1.15 13.28
N GLU A 60 -7.59 0.21 12.70
CA GLU A 60 -7.56 -0.04 11.26
C GLU A 60 -8.07 1.16 10.45
N ILE A 61 -7.44 1.38 9.30
CA ILE A 61 -7.85 2.34 8.28
C ILE A 61 -8.71 1.59 7.26
N PRO A 62 -10.06 1.61 7.37
CA PRO A 62 -10.91 0.90 6.44
C PRO A 62 -10.78 1.48 5.03
N SER A 63 -10.54 0.58 4.08
CA SER A 63 -10.43 0.84 2.65
C SER A 63 -11.24 -0.22 1.88
N GLN A 64 -11.58 0.05 0.62
CA GLN A 64 -12.26 -0.93 -0.25
C GLN A 64 -11.28 -1.82 -1.01
N GLY A 65 -10.03 -1.38 -1.14
CA GLY A 65 -8.98 -2.11 -1.80
C GLY A 65 -7.62 -1.63 -1.31
N ASN A 66 -6.64 -2.48 -1.47
CA ASN A 66 -5.25 -2.17 -1.21
C ASN A 66 -4.37 -2.70 -2.36
N GLN A 67 -3.13 -2.23 -2.42
CA GLN A 67 -2.13 -2.73 -3.33
C GLN A 67 -0.75 -2.39 -2.79
N ILE A 68 0.21 -3.31 -2.95
CA ILE A 68 1.63 -3.03 -2.74
C ILE A 68 2.31 -3.02 -4.10
N SER A 69 3.11 -2.00 -4.38
CA SER A 69 3.83 -1.87 -5.64
C SER A 69 5.22 -1.28 -5.42
N GLY A 70 6.19 -1.76 -6.17
CA GLY A 70 7.54 -1.21 -6.12
C GLY A 70 8.60 -2.14 -6.66
N MET A 71 9.86 -1.79 -6.38
CA MET A 71 11.03 -2.57 -6.75
C MET A 71 12.11 -2.44 -5.69
N ASP A 72 12.94 -3.45 -5.50
CA ASP A 72 13.96 -3.45 -4.45
C ASP A 72 14.95 -2.26 -4.55
N SER A 73 15.21 -1.74 -5.75
CA SER A 73 16.13 -0.62 -6.00
C SER A 73 15.57 0.76 -5.61
N GLU A 74 14.24 0.95 -5.65
CA GLU A 74 13.58 2.24 -5.39
C GLU A 74 12.73 2.21 -4.10
N GLY A 75 12.40 1.03 -3.62
CA GLY A 75 11.49 0.78 -2.51
C GLY A 75 10.08 0.45 -2.97
N PHE A 76 9.18 0.31 -1.98
CA PHE A 76 7.79 -0.06 -2.21
C PHE A 76 6.84 0.94 -1.57
N GLU A 77 5.65 0.99 -2.14
CA GLU A 77 4.54 1.81 -1.68
C GLU A 77 3.31 0.95 -1.46
N ILE A 78 2.48 1.37 -0.50
CA ILE A 78 1.15 0.84 -0.29
C ILE A 78 0.13 1.86 -0.78
N TYR A 79 -0.90 1.37 -1.46
CA TYR A 79 -2.06 2.12 -1.91
C TYR A 79 -3.27 1.63 -1.11
N LEU A 80 -4.05 2.57 -0.60
CA LEU A 80 -5.35 2.33 0.02
C LEU A 80 -6.41 3.06 -0.79
N GLU A 81 -7.33 2.29 -1.35
CA GLU A 81 -8.38 2.77 -2.23
C GLU A 81 -9.72 2.81 -1.53
N GLY A 82 -10.56 3.76 -1.91
CA GLY A 82 -11.94 3.77 -1.44
C GLY A 82 -12.14 4.23 -0.01
N ILE A 83 -11.18 4.98 0.56
CA ILE A 83 -11.33 5.55 1.90
C ILE A 83 -12.53 6.50 1.90
N GLY A 84 -13.43 6.32 2.88
CA GLY A 84 -14.63 7.16 3.03
C GLY A 84 -14.26 8.62 3.30
N SER A 85 -14.99 9.57 2.70
CA SER A 85 -14.64 11.00 2.74
C SER A 85 -14.48 11.56 4.16
N SER A 86 -15.36 11.23 5.10
CA SER A 86 -15.24 11.69 6.50
C SER A 86 -13.97 11.17 7.17
N LEU A 87 -13.60 9.91 6.92
CA LEU A 87 -12.39 9.33 7.48
C LEU A 87 -11.13 9.89 6.80
N PHE A 88 -11.20 10.13 5.49
CA PHE A 88 -10.11 10.76 4.74
C PHE A 88 -9.81 12.17 5.27
N GLU A 89 -10.85 12.97 5.55
CA GLU A 89 -10.71 14.29 6.16
C GLU A 89 -10.14 14.23 7.58
N GLU A 90 -10.54 13.23 8.38
CA GLU A 90 -10.05 13.01 9.75
C GLU A 90 -8.57 12.60 9.79
N LEU A 91 -8.20 11.60 9.00
CA LEU A 91 -6.85 11.01 9.01
C LEU A 91 -5.84 11.81 8.19
N PHE A 92 -6.29 12.46 7.12
CA PHE A 92 -5.43 13.18 6.18
C PHE A 92 -5.86 14.65 5.96
N PRO A 93 -6.06 15.45 7.04
CA PRO A 93 -6.59 16.81 6.93
C PRO A 93 -5.66 17.74 6.15
N HIS A 94 -4.36 17.45 6.12
CA HIS A 94 -3.38 18.22 5.37
C HIS A 94 -3.56 18.07 3.86
N HIS A 95 -3.87 16.88 3.35
CA HIS A 95 -4.18 16.67 1.92
C HIS A 95 -5.44 17.44 1.51
N VAL A 96 -6.47 17.42 2.37
CA VAL A 96 -7.72 18.16 2.13
C VAL A 96 -7.48 19.66 2.12
N LYS A 97 -6.75 20.17 3.11
CA LYS A 97 -6.40 21.60 3.19
C LYS A 97 -5.58 22.05 1.98
N GLU A 98 -4.60 21.25 1.57
CA GLU A 98 -3.75 21.56 0.42
C GLU A 98 -4.58 21.62 -0.88
N TYR A 99 -5.48 20.66 -1.09
CA TYR A 99 -6.39 20.67 -2.23
C TYR A 99 -7.22 21.97 -2.30
N TYR A 100 -7.88 22.35 -1.20
CA TYR A 100 -8.69 23.56 -1.16
C TYR A 100 -7.87 24.86 -1.23
N SER A 101 -6.60 24.85 -0.84
CA SER A 101 -5.74 26.04 -0.93
C SER A 101 -5.27 26.33 -2.37
N ARG A 102 -5.51 25.41 -3.31
CA ARG A 102 -5.18 25.57 -4.74
C ARG A 102 -6.30 26.24 -5.55
N PHE A 103 -7.45 26.50 -4.93
CA PHE A 103 -8.63 27.15 -5.53
C PHE A 103 -8.99 28.42 -4.77
#